data_AF-A0A9Q3IVV8-F1
#
_entry.id   AF-A0A9Q3IVV8-F1
#
_cell.length_a   1.000
_cell.length_b   1.000
_cell.length_c   1.000
_cell.angle_alpha   90.00
_cell.angle_beta   90.00
_cell.angle_gamma   90.00
#
_symmetry.space_group_name_H-M   'P 1'
#
loop_
_entity.id
_entity.type
_entity.pdbx_description
1 polymer ?
#
loop_
_entity_poly.entity_id
_entity_poly.type
_entity_poly.pdbx_seq_one_letter_code
_entity_poly.pdbx_strand_id
1 'polypeptide(L)'
;MPKASQRLPLLQTFNSLKLIDALSSDSDSDIQEDIILLDMITSQIYINPHRRYPSHYMYTMNDLQTLSSENTQQLCRTTHESFEKLVAQIQADKTFQNSSQNKQCNPAIQLAVALSRLGSNGNGAALGNIGMLFGISHGAIVLYTQRVIQILIKLKRKVIMWPTIEQ
;
A
#
# COMPACT_ATOMS: atom_id res chain seq x y z
N MET A 1 12.99 8.01 28.43
CA MET A 1 13.88 9.08 27.94
C MET A 1 13.95 8.98 26.42
N PRO A 2 13.74 10.06 25.65
CA PRO A 2 13.93 10.00 24.20
C PRO A 2 15.40 9.70 23.87
N LYS A 3 15.65 8.82 22.90
CA LYS A 3 17.01 8.48 22.46
C LYS A 3 17.68 9.72 21.87
N ALA A 4 18.87 10.06 22.34
CA ALA A 4 19.69 11.11 21.73
C ALA A 4 20.07 10.71 20.31
N SER A 5 19.93 11.63 19.36
CA SER A 5 20.25 11.38 17.95
C SER A 5 21.75 11.32 17.74
N GLN A 6 22.25 10.17 17.32
CA GLN A 6 23.67 9.98 16.94
C GLN A 6 24.03 10.66 15.61
N ARG A 7 23.02 11.00 14.78
CA ARG A 7 23.22 11.69 13.49
C ARG A 7 23.55 13.17 13.67
N LEU A 8 23.00 13.81 14.69
CA LEU A 8 23.10 15.25 14.87
C LEU A 8 24.55 15.74 15.09
N PRO A 9 25.37 15.09 15.95
CA PRO A 9 26.78 15.42 16.10
C PRO A 9 27.58 15.23 14.80
N LEU A 10 27.28 14.18 14.03
CA LEU A 10 27.96 13.88 12.77
C LEU A 10 27.70 14.95 11.70
N LEU A 11 26.47 15.48 11.63
CA LEU A 11 26.15 16.60 10.73
C LEU A 11 26.85 17.89 11.16
N GLN A 12 26.98 18.14 12.46
CA GLN A 12 27.71 19.30 12.98
C GLN A 12 29.20 19.22 12.63
N THR A 13 29.84 18.05 12.82
CA THR A 13 31.24 17.84 12.43
C THR A 13 31.45 17.99 10.93
N PHE A 14 30.53 17.47 10.11
CA PHE A 14 30.59 17.59 8.66
C PHE A 14 30.51 19.04 8.19
N ASN A 15 29.58 19.83 8.75
CA ASN A 15 29.47 21.26 8.42
C ASN A 15 30.73 22.04 8.79
N SER A 16 31.37 21.70 9.90
CA SER A 16 32.66 22.29 10.29
C SER A 16 33.78 21.95 9.31
N LEU A 17 33.86 20.69 8.85
CA LEU A 17 34.84 20.25 7.85
C LEU A 17 34.65 20.96 6.51
N LYS A 18 33.40 21.08 6.04
CA LYS A 18 33.06 21.81 4.81
C LYS A 18 33.48 23.29 4.88
N LEU A 19 33.34 23.92 6.05
CA LEU A 19 33.80 25.30 6.27
C LEU A 19 35.33 25.42 6.25
N ILE A 20 36.05 24.46 6.84
CA ILE A 20 37.52 24.46 6.87
C ILE A 20 38.09 24.26 5.47
N ASP A 21 37.52 23.34 4.69
CA ASP A 21 37.88 23.10 3.29
C ASP A 21 37.68 24.37 2.44
N ALA A 22 36.51 25.02 2.55
CA ALA A 22 36.20 26.24 1.81
C ALA A 22 37.11 27.45 2.15
N LEU A 23 37.77 27.44 3.32
CA LEU A 23 38.70 28.48 3.76
C LEU A 23 40.17 28.13 3.45
N SER A 24 40.46 26.91 3.01
CA SER A 24 41.81 26.45 2.73
C SER A 24 42.20 26.80 1.29
N SER A 25 43.37 27.39 1.11
CA SER A 25 43.85 27.84 -0.22
C SER A 25 44.39 26.72 -1.11
N ASP A 26 44.71 25.57 -0.50
CA ASP A 26 45.09 24.31 -1.17
C ASP A 26 43.98 23.30 -0.90
N SER A 27 43.04 23.17 -1.84
CA SER A 27 41.99 22.16 -1.79
C SER A 27 42.52 20.86 -2.40
N ASP A 28 42.62 19.81 -1.58
CA ASP A 28 42.93 18.46 -2.04
C ASP A 28 41.72 17.91 -2.84
N SER A 29 41.95 17.51 -4.09
CA SER A 29 40.88 17.08 -5.00
C SER A 29 40.09 15.89 -4.46
N ASP A 30 40.78 14.96 -3.78
CA ASP A 30 40.18 13.74 -3.27
C ASP A 30 39.25 14.04 -2.08
N ILE A 31 39.63 15.00 -1.23
CA ILE A 31 38.82 15.48 -0.11
C ILE A 31 37.60 16.25 -0.60
N GLN A 32 37.74 17.03 -1.68
CA GLN A 32 36.64 17.78 -2.27
C GLN A 32 35.54 16.85 -2.81
N GLU A 33 35.94 15.76 -3.50
CA GLU A 33 35.00 14.77 -4.03
C GLU A 33 34.24 14.05 -2.90
N ASP A 34 34.93 13.66 -1.84
CA ASP A 34 34.33 13.04 -0.66
C ASP A 34 33.35 13.98 0.05
N ILE A 35 33.70 15.27 0.19
CA ILE A 35 32.81 16.29 0.77
C ILE A 35 31.55 16.46 -0.08
N ILE A 36 31.67 16.51 -1.40
CA ILE A 36 30.52 16.62 -2.31
C ILE A 36 29.62 15.37 -2.21
N LEU A 37 30.20 14.17 -2.17
CA LEU A 37 29.46 12.92 -2.00
C LEU A 37 28.72 12.87 -0.66
N LEU A 38 29.39 13.25 0.43
CA LEU A 38 28.77 13.36 1.76
C LEU A 38 27.68 14.44 1.80
N ASP A 39 27.83 15.56 1.10
CA ASP A 39 26.80 16.60 1.02
C ASP A 39 25.55 16.06 0.30
N MET A 40 25.74 15.30 -0.79
CA MET A 40 24.64 14.62 -1.50
C MET A 40 23.94 13.57 -0.63
N ILE A 41 24.71 12.78 0.14
CA ILE A 41 24.15 11.74 1.02
C ILE A 41 23.48 12.37 2.25
N THR A 42 24.00 13.45 2.82
CA THR A 42 23.44 14.08 4.03
C THR A 42 22.23 14.94 3.74
N SER A 43 22.16 15.54 2.55
CA SER A 43 20.99 16.27 2.04
C SER A 43 19.80 15.36 1.73
N GLN A 44 20.03 14.05 1.54
CA GLN A 44 18.98 13.05 1.37
C GLN A 44 18.87 12.14 2.60
N ILE A 45 17.72 12.15 3.30
CA ILE A 45 17.53 11.27 4.46
C ILE A 45 17.38 9.79 4.05
N TYR A 46 16.97 9.55 2.81
CA TYR A 46 16.64 8.23 2.27
C TYR A 46 17.25 8.06 0.88
N ILE A 47 17.76 6.85 0.59
CA ILE A 47 18.32 6.47 -0.72
C ILE A 47 17.27 6.59 -1.83
N ASN A 48 16.00 6.31 -1.50
CA ASN A 48 14.86 6.48 -2.38
C ASN A 48 13.98 7.63 -1.86
N PRO A 49 13.32 8.40 -2.74
CA PRO A 49 12.41 9.44 -2.32
C PRO A 49 11.31 8.85 -1.42
N HIS A 50 11.23 9.33 -0.19
CA HIS A 50 10.23 8.86 0.77
C HIS A 50 8.86 9.41 0.38
N ARG A 51 7.94 8.51 0.01
CA ARG A 51 6.55 8.89 -0.25
C ARG A 51 5.81 9.00 1.07
N ARG A 52 5.34 10.20 1.40
CA ARG A 52 4.43 10.37 2.55
C ARG A 52 3.11 9.70 2.21
N TYR A 53 2.72 8.72 3.02
CA TYR A 53 1.38 8.16 2.96
C TYR A 53 0.38 9.12 3.63
N PRO A 54 -0.84 9.24 3.09
CA PRO A 54 -1.88 10.02 3.75
C PRO A 54 -2.08 9.52 5.18
N SER A 55 -2.21 10.46 6.12
CA SER A 55 -2.41 10.11 7.54
C SER A 55 -3.78 9.49 7.83
N HIS A 56 -4.71 9.48 6.86
CA HIS A 56 -6.06 8.98 7.05
C HIS A 56 -6.21 7.56 6.47
N TYR A 57 -6.69 6.66 7.32
CA TYR A 57 -7.04 5.29 6.97
C TYR A 57 -8.43 5.26 6.31
N MET A 58 -8.55 5.69 5.05
CA MET A 58 -9.82 5.54 4.35
C MET A 58 -9.56 5.35 2.87
N TYR A 59 -9.27 4.12 2.46
CA TYR A 59 -9.13 3.81 1.04
C TYR A 59 -10.43 4.09 0.30
N THR A 60 -10.39 5.12 -0.53
CA THR A 60 -11.45 5.43 -1.50
C THR A 60 -11.24 4.65 -2.79
N MET A 61 -12.23 4.72 -3.70
CA MET A 61 -12.09 4.13 -5.03
C MET A 61 -10.88 4.67 -5.79
N ASN A 62 -10.62 5.98 -5.69
CA ASN A 62 -9.52 6.63 -6.38
C ASN A 62 -8.18 6.16 -5.82
N ASP A 63 -8.10 5.94 -4.51
CA ASP A 63 -6.90 5.39 -3.88
C ASP A 63 -6.63 3.99 -4.43
N LEU A 64 -7.64 3.12 -4.47
CA LEU A 64 -7.48 1.75 -4.98
C LEU A 64 -6.96 1.70 -6.43
N GLN A 65 -7.34 2.66 -7.28
CA GLN A 65 -6.89 2.75 -8.68
C GLN A 65 -5.48 3.32 -8.85
N THR A 66 -4.97 4.04 -7.86
CA THR A 66 -3.65 4.71 -7.91
C THR A 66 -2.60 3.99 -7.06
N LEU A 67 -2.97 2.88 -6.42
CA LEU A 67 -2.06 2.06 -5.63
C LEU A 67 -0.95 1.48 -6.52
N SER A 68 0.27 1.48 -5.98
CA SER A 68 1.36 0.70 -6.58
C SER A 68 1.06 -0.80 -6.49
N SER A 69 1.75 -1.59 -7.31
CA SER A 69 1.67 -3.06 -7.27
C SER A 69 1.97 -3.61 -5.87
N GLU A 70 3.03 -3.12 -5.22
CA GLU A 70 3.44 -3.50 -3.86
C GLU A 70 2.35 -3.22 -2.83
N ASN A 71 1.78 -2.00 -2.84
CA ASN A 71 0.74 -1.61 -1.90
C ASN A 71 -0.55 -2.40 -2.15
N THR A 72 -0.88 -2.69 -3.40
CA THR A 72 -2.03 -3.53 -3.76
C THR A 72 -1.82 -4.96 -3.25
N GLN A 73 -0.62 -5.50 -3.37
CA GLN A 73 -0.28 -6.82 -2.85
C GLN A 73 -0.29 -6.84 -1.32
N GLN A 74 0.16 -5.78 -0.66
CA GLN A 74 0.09 -5.68 0.79
C GLN A 74 -1.36 -5.59 1.29
N LEU A 75 -2.20 -4.81 0.62
CA LEU A 75 -3.59 -4.60 0.99
C LEU A 75 -4.49 -5.79 0.65
N CYS A 76 -4.41 -6.30 -0.58
CA CYS A 76 -5.35 -7.27 -1.14
C CYS A 76 -4.73 -8.67 -1.36
N ARG A 77 -3.44 -8.87 -1.07
CA ARG A 77 -2.70 -10.13 -1.31
C ARG A 77 -2.72 -10.61 -2.77
N THR A 78 -2.89 -9.69 -3.71
CA THR A 78 -2.91 -9.96 -5.15
C THR A 78 -2.18 -8.83 -5.90
N THR A 79 -1.78 -9.09 -7.14
CA THR A 79 -1.29 -8.04 -8.04
C THR A 79 -2.43 -7.10 -8.44
N HIS A 80 -2.09 -5.87 -8.81
CA HIS A 80 -3.06 -4.86 -9.29
C HIS A 80 -3.81 -5.35 -10.53
N GLU A 81 -3.10 -5.93 -11.50
CA GLU A 81 -3.71 -6.45 -12.72
C GLU A 81 -4.72 -7.58 -12.44
N SER A 82 -4.37 -8.53 -11.57
CA SER A 82 -5.29 -9.60 -11.19
C SER A 82 -6.50 -9.07 -10.41
N PHE A 83 -6.31 -8.04 -9.58
CA PHE A 83 -7.39 -7.37 -8.88
C PHE A 83 -8.37 -6.73 -9.86
N GLU A 84 -7.89 -5.93 -10.82
CA GLU A 84 -8.73 -5.28 -11.83
C GLU A 84 -9.47 -6.29 -12.71
N LYS A 85 -8.78 -7.35 -13.15
CA LYS A 85 -9.41 -8.45 -13.90
C LYS A 85 -10.54 -9.11 -13.10
N LEU A 86 -10.35 -9.31 -11.80
CA LEU A 86 -11.36 -9.90 -10.95
C LEU A 86 -12.55 -8.94 -10.75
N VAL A 87 -12.31 -7.65 -10.54
CA VAL A 87 -13.36 -6.62 -10.49
C VAL A 87 -14.20 -6.62 -11.76
N ALA A 88 -13.55 -6.64 -12.94
CA ALA A 88 -14.23 -6.65 -14.23
C ALA A 88 -15.12 -7.89 -14.43
N GLN A 89 -14.71 -9.05 -13.88
CA GLN A 89 -15.51 -10.28 -13.96
C GLN A 89 -16.72 -10.28 -13.02
N ILE A 90 -16.63 -9.63 -11.84
CA ILE A 90 -17.68 -9.70 -10.82
C ILE A 90 -18.67 -8.54 -10.87
N GLN A 91 -18.29 -7.39 -11.43
CA GLN A 91 -19.07 -6.15 -11.33
C GLN A 91 -20.51 -6.24 -11.88
N ALA A 92 -20.75 -7.13 -12.85
CA ALA A 92 -22.05 -7.31 -13.48
C ALA A 92 -22.96 -8.30 -12.73
N ASP A 93 -22.46 -9.02 -11.72
CA ASP A 93 -23.25 -10.03 -11.00
C ASP A 93 -24.30 -9.36 -10.09
N LYS A 94 -25.49 -9.96 -10.02
CA LYS A 94 -26.62 -9.49 -9.21
C LYS A 94 -26.30 -9.38 -7.73
N THR A 95 -25.29 -10.10 -7.22
CA THR A 95 -24.81 -10.00 -5.83
C THR A 95 -24.33 -8.58 -5.50
N PHE A 96 -23.86 -7.84 -6.51
CA PHE A 96 -23.42 -6.45 -6.39
C PHE A 96 -24.47 -5.42 -6.78
N GLN A 97 -25.70 -5.85 -7.08
CA GLN A 97 -26.83 -4.99 -7.37
C GLN A 97 -27.83 -5.08 -6.21
N ASN A 98 -28.56 -4.00 -5.92
CA ASN A 98 -29.71 -4.05 -5.03
C ASN A 98 -30.95 -3.53 -5.75
N SER A 99 -32.13 -3.91 -5.25
CA SER A 99 -33.43 -3.49 -5.76
C SER A 99 -33.99 -2.26 -5.02
N SER A 100 -33.13 -1.46 -4.40
CA SER A 100 -33.48 -0.25 -3.66
C SER A 100 -33.08 1.00 -4.45
N GLN A 101 -33.57 2.15 -4.02
CA GLN A 101 -33.20 3.45 -4.59
C GLN A 101 -31.79 3.91 -4.17
N ASN A 102 -31.16 3.24 -3.19
CA ASN A 102 -29.85 3.59 -2.69
C ASN A 102 -28.75 2.92 -3.50
N LYS A 103 -27.80 3.74 -3.98
CA LYS A 103 -26.63 3.26 -4.73
C LYS A 103 -25.81 2.30 -3.86
N GLN A 104 -25.57 1.11 -4.38
CA GLN A 104 -24.71 0.14 -3.71
C GLN A 104 -23.23 0.55 -3.82
N CYS A 105 -22.44 0.20 -2.78
CA CYS A 105 -20.99 0.41 -2.79
C CYS A 105 -20.33 -0.30 -3.99
N ASN A 106 -19.29 0.32 -4.54
CA ASN A 106 -18.57 -0.19 -5.71
C ASN A 106 -18.04 -1.63 -5.46
N PRO A 107 -18.24 -2.58 -6.41
CA PRO A 107 -17.71 -3.94 -6.30
C PRO A 107 -16.21 -3.99 -5.99
N ALA A 108 -15.40 -3.06 -6.51
CA ALA A 108 -13.97 -3.00 -6.25
C ALA A 108 -13.66 -2.73 -4.77
N ILE A 109 -14.41 -1.82 -4.13
CA ILE A 109 -14.25 -1.54 -2.69
C ILE A 109 -14.67 -2.77 -1.88
N GLN A 110 -15.82 -3.38 -2.22
CA GLN A 110 -16.27 -4.60 -1.52
C GLN A 110 -15.24 -5.72 -1.64
N LEU A 111 -14.63 -5.89 -2.82
CA LEU A 111 -13.57 -6.85 -3.08
C LEU A 111 -12.31 -6.53 -2.26
N ALA A 112 -11.84 -5.28 -2.26
CA ALA A 112 -10.66 -4.87 -1.50
C ALA A 112 -10.84 -5.12 0.01
N VAL A 113 -12.01 -4.78 0.57
CA VAL A 113 -12.36 -5.05 1.97
C VAL A 113 -12.29 -6.54 2.27
N ALA A 114 -12.91 -7.37 1.43
CA ALA A 114 -12.94 -8.80 1.63
C ALA A 114 -11.54 -9.44 1.52
N LEU A 115 -10.76 -9.07 0.51
CA LEU A 115 -9.40 -9.57 0.31
C LEU A 115 -8.45 -9.12 1.42
N SER A 116 -8.55 -7.87 1.86
CA SER A 116 -7.77 -7.36 2.98
C SER A 116 -8.06 -8.10 4.28
N ARG A 117 -9.35 -8.39 4.53
CA ARG A 117 -9.76 -9.17 5.70
C ARG A 117 -9.29 -10.62 5.62
N LEU A 118 -9.45 -11.28 4.47
CA LEU A 118 -9.03 -12.67 4.25
C LEU A 118 -7.50 -12.83 4.22
N GLY A 119 -6.79 -11.79 3.81
CA GLY A 119 -5.33 -11.74 3.77
C GLY A 119 -4.67 -11.29 5.08
N SER A 120 -5.47 -11.08 6.14
CA SER A 120 -5.02 -10.67 7.47
C SER A 120 -5.29 -11.77 8.49
N ASN A 121 -4.54 -11.78 9.61
CA ASN A 121 -4.73 -12.74 10.70
C ASN A 121 -4.80 -12.04 12.06
N GLY A 122 -5.39 -12.70 13.05
CA GLY A 122 -5.56 -12.23 14.42
C GLY A 122 -6.25 -10.88 14.46
N ASN A 123 -5.66 -9.94 15.20
CA ASN A 123 -6.19 -8.58 15.32
C ASN A 123 -6.25 -7.85 13.97
N GLY A 124 -5.41 -8.18 12.99
CA GLY A 124 -5.44 -7.56 11.66
C GLY A 124 -6.74 -7.82 10.91
N ALA A 125 -7.36 -8.98 11.11
CA ALA A 125 -8.64 -9.35 10.50
C ALA A 125 -9.86 -8.89 11.31
N ALA A 126 -9.64 -8.25 12.46
CA ALA A 126 -10.71 -7.74 13.31
C ALA A 126 -11.51 -6.66 12.56
N LEU A 127 -12.83 -6.67 12.76
CA LEU A 127 -13.74 -5.75 12.10
C LEU A 127 -13.41 -4.28 12.41
N GLY A 128 -12.94 -3.99 13.63
CA GLY A 128 -12.50 -2.64 14.00
C GLY A 128 -11.31 -2.17 13.16
N ASN A 129 -10.29 -3.02 12.96
CA ASN A 129 -9.12 -2.68 12.16
C ASN A 129 -9.45 -2.50 10.68
N ILE A 130 -10.26 -3.40 10.11
CA ILE A 130 -10.71 -3.26 8.72
C ILE A 130 -11.64 -2.05 8.56
N GLY A 131 -12.50 -1.79 9.53
CA GLY A 131 -13.40 -0.62 9.54
C GLY A 131 -12.63 0.68 9.61
N MET A 132 -11.58 0.74 10.43
CA MET A 132 -10.65 1.86 10.45
C MET A 132 -9.88 1.99 9.15
N LEU A 133 -9.50 0.90 8.46
CA LEU A 133 -8.72 0.94 7.22
C LEU A 133 -9.51 1.52 6.02
N PHE A 134 -10.81 1.21 5.95
CA PHE A 134 -11.68 1.56 4.82
C PHE A 134 -12.75 2.61 5.18
N GLY A 135 -12.83 3.06 6.44
CA GLY A 135 -13.84 4.00 6.91
C GLY A 135 -15.28 3.47 6.82
N ILE A 136 -15.50 2.18 7.11
CA ILE A 136 -16.82 1.51 6.96
C ILE A 136 -17.29 0.85 8.25
N SER A 137 -18.62 0.68 8.37
CA SER A 137 -19.24 0.04 9.53
C SER A 137 -19.01 -1.47 9.57
N HIS A 138 -19.07 -2.05 10.77
CA HIS A 138 -18.82 -3.48 10.98
C HIS A 138 -19.77 -4.38 10.17
N GLY A 139 -21.05 -4.00 10.10
CA GLY A 139 -22.05 -4.72 9.30
C GLY A 139 -21.73 -4.70 7.80
N ALA A 140 -21.22 -3.58 7.28
CA ALA A 140 -20.81 -3.47 5.89
C ALA A 140 -19.65 -4.42 5.57
N ILE A 141 -18.64 -4.52 6.46
CA ILE A 141 -17.49 -5.42 6.28
C ILE A 141 -17.95 -6.88 6.17
N VAL A 142 -18.82 -7.32 7.08
CA VAL A 142 -19.36 -8.69 7.08
C VAL A 142 -20.14 -8.95 5.78
N LEU A 143 -21.03 -8.02 5.41
CA LEU A 143 -21.83 -8.11 4.18
C LEU A 143 -20.95 -8.20 2.93
N TYR A 144 -19.94 -7.33 2.81
CA TYR A 144 -19.03 -7.31 1.66
C TYR A 144 -18.22 -8.59 1.58
N THR A 145 -17.69 -9.07 2.72
CA THR A 145 -16.97 -10.35 2.77
C THR A 145 -17.85 -11.50 2.29
N GLN A 146 -19.10 -11.58 2.77
CA GLN A 146 -20.02 -12.64 2.38
C GLN A 146 -20.35 -12.61 0.88
N ARG A 147 -20.65 -11.43 0.33
CA ARG A 147 -20.92 -11.23 -1.10
C ARG A 147 -19.74 -11.65 -1.98
N VAL A 148 -18.52 -11.26 -1.57
CA VAL A 148 -17.30 -11.62 -2.28
C VAL A 148 -17.07 -13.13 -2.25
N ILE A 149 -17.24 -13.79 -1.10
CA ILE A 149 -17.14 -15.25 -1.01
C ILE A 149 -18.16 -15.93 -1.93
N GLN A 150 -19.41 -15.46 -1.96
CA GLN A 150 -20.45 -16.00 -2.82
C GLN A 150 -20.09 -15.91 -4.30
N ILE A 151 -19.59 -14.77 -4.77
CA ILE A 151 -19.20 -14.62 -6.18
C ILE A 151 -17.95 -15.44 -6.53
N LEU A 152 -16.97 -15.53 -5.62
CA LEU A 152 -15.79 -16.35 -5.84
C LEU A 152 -16.15 -17.84 -5.96
N ILE A 153 -17.09 -18.33 -5.15
CA ILE A 153 -17.61 -19.70 -5.27
C ILE A 153 -18.32 -19.92 -6.61
N LYS A 154 -19.10 -18.94 -7.10
CA LYS A 154 -19.73 -19.02 -8.43
C LYS A 154 -18.68 -19.07 -9.54
N LEU A 155 -17.64 -18.24 -9.46
CA LEU A 155 -16.54 -18.19 -10.43
C LEU A 155 -15.70 -19.47 -10.42
N LYS A 156 -15.48 -20.06 -9.24
CA LYS A 156 -14.73 -21.32 -9.09
C LYS A 156 -15.18 -22.40 -10.08
N ARG A 157 -16.50 -22.54 -10.29
CA ARG A 157 -17.07 -23.54 -11.21
C ARG A 157 -16.66 -23.36 -12.67
N LYS A 158 -16.23 -22.16 -13.06
CA LYS A 158 -15.78 -21.85 -14.42
C LYS A 158 -14.27 -21.97 -14.60
N VAL A 159 -13.51 -21.75 -13.54
CA VAL A 159 -12.05 -21.62 -13.59
C VAL A 159 -11.34 -22.88 -13.09
N ILE A 160 -11.90 -23.57 -12.10
CA ILE A 160 -11.32 -24.78 -11.53
C ILE A 160 -12.03 -25.98 -12.15
N MET A 161 -11.41 -26.55 -13.19
CA MET A 161 -11.79 -27.84 -13.76
C MET A 161 -10.64 -28.83 -13.57
N TRP A 162 -10.97 -30.09 -13.31
CA TRP A 162 -9.97 -31.14 -13.38
C TRP A 162 -9.54 -31.32 -14.83
N PRO A 163 -8.24 -31.52 -15.12
CA PRO A 163 -7.80 -31.84 -16.46
C PRO A 163 -8.47 -33.15 -16.88
N THR A 164 -9.33 -33.08 -17.90
CA THR A 164 -9.75 -34.27 -18.64
C THR A 164 -8.56 -34.76 -19.48
N ILE A 165 -8.44 -36.08 -19.63
CA ILE A 165 -7.26 -36.82 -20.13
C ILE A 165 -6.82 -36.42 -21.57
N GLU A 166 -7.54 -35.53 -22.25
CA GLU A 166 -7.35 -35.20 -23.67
C GLU A 166 -6.68 -33.83 -23.89
N GLN A 167 -5.45 -33.64 -23.40
CA GLN A 167 -4.58 -32.52 -23.80
C GLN A 167 -3.22 -32.98 -24.29
#